data_AF-A0A2E5B9C1-F1
#
_entry.id   AF-A0A2E5B9C1-F1
#
_cell.length_a   1.000
_cell.length_b   1.000
_cell.length_c   1.000
_cell.angle_alpha   90.00
_cell.angle_beta   90.00
_cell.angle_gamma   90.00
#
_symmetry.space_group_name_H-M   'P 1'
#
loop_
_entity.id
_entity.type
_entity.pdbx_description
1 polymer ?
#
loop_
_entity_poly.entity_id
_entity_poly.type
_entity_poly.pdbx_seq_one_letter_code
_entity_poly.pdbx_strand_id
1 'polypeptide(L)' 'MKFLVTDIEFHFDKDEGDSVCNQDLDTFFIAQESVRQEVRDSHLGVWEADDDNDLLDEITASSGWDIKNIYYEIQLK' A
#
# COMPACT_ATOMS: atom_id res chain seq x y z
N MET A 1 -6.57 9.42 -14.97
CA MET A 1 -6.25 8.15 -15.68
C MET A 1 -6.75 6.94 -14.89
N LYS A 2 -6.81 5.74 -15.50
CA LYS A 2 -7.16 4.49 -14.81
C LYS A 2 -5.93 3.60 -14.73
N PHE A 3 -5.61 3.14 -13.54
CA PHE A 3 -4.47 2.28 -13.27
C PHE A 3 -4.98 0.95 -12.71
N LEU A 4 -4.74 -0.15 -13.42
CA LEU A 4 -5.03 -1.49 -12.92
C LEU A 4 -3.84 -1.96 -12.10
N VAL A 5 -3.93 -1.84 -10.78
CA VAL A 5 -2.93 -2.34 -9.84
C VAL A 5 -3.06 -3.86 -9.76
N THR A 6 -2.02 -4.55 -10.21
CA THR A 6 -1.93 -6.02 -10.25
C THR A 6 -1.19 -6.58 -9.05
N ASP A 7 -0.22 -5.83 -8.53
CA ASP A 7 0.51 -6.17 -7.31
C ASP A 7 1.01 -4.91 -6.61
N ILE A 8 1.09 -4.95 -5.29
CA ILE A 8 1.60 -3.85 -4.48
C ILE A 8 2.42 -4.37 -3.31
N GLU A 9 3.55 -3.73 -3.06
CA GLU A 9 4.44 -4.01 -1.96
C GLU A 9 4.58 -2.79 -1.07
N PHE A 10 4.13 -2.90 0.17
CA PHE A 10 4.29 -1.86 1.17
C PHE A 10 5.58 -2.02 1.97
N HIS A 11 6.06 -0.90 2.50
CA HIS A 11 7.18 -0.87 3.41
C HIS A 11 6.73 -1.12 4.84
N PHE A 12 6.53 -2.40 5.19
CA PHE A 12 6.17 -2.80 6.56
C PHE A 12 7.33 -2.72 7.57
N ASP A 13 8.54 -2.40 7.09
CA ASP A 13 9.81 -2.46 7.84
C ASP A 13 10.50 -1.08 8.01
N LYS A 14 10.08 -0.04 7.27
CA LYS A 14 10.52 1.35 7.44
C LYS A 14 9.51 2.01 8.34
N ASP A 15 9.72 1.82 9.62
CA ASP A 15 9.40 2.86 10.57
C ASP A 15 10.48 3.94 10.37
N GLU A 16 10.16 5.05 9.67
CA GLU A 16 11.04 6.23 9.64
C GLU A 16 11.04 7.00 10.99
N GLY A 17 10.49 6.37 12.03
CA GLY A 17 10.65 6.72 13.43
C GLY A 17 11.14 5.51 14.21
N ASP A 18 12.34 5.60 14.77
CA ASP A 18 12.71 4.80 15.93
C ASP A 18 11.66 5.07 17.03
N SER A 19 10.66 4.19 17.20
CA SER A 19 9.33 4.35 17.85
C SER A 19 8.24 4.56 16.79
N VAL A 20 7.48 3.55 16.35
CA VAL A 20 6.55 2.70 17.11
C VAL A 20 6.12 1.52 16.20
N CYS A 21 7.00 0.56 16.00
CA CYS A 21 6.57 -0.84 15.90
C CYS A 21 6.87 -1.46 17.26
N ASN A 22 5.91 -2.12 17.90
CA ASN A 22 6.06 -2.88 19.17
C ASN A 22 5.64 -2.21 20.50
N GLN A 23 4.79 -1.19 20.53
CA GLN A 23 4.19 -0.76 21.83
C GLN A 23 2.66 -0.76 21.90
N ASP A 24 1.97 -0.66 20.77
CA ASP A 24 0.51 -0.79 20.75
C ASP A 24 0.12 -2.16 20.18
N LEU A 25 -0.78 -2.84 20.89
CA LEU A 25 -1.18 -4.23 20.64
C LEU A 25 -1.82 -4.41 19.24
N ASP A 26 -2.25 -3.31 18.61
CA ASP A 26 -2.84 -3.24 17.28
C ASP A 26 -1.81 -3.42 16.14
N THR A 27 -0.56 -2.96 16.31
CA THR A 27 0.49 -3.07 15.27
C THR A 27 1.11 -4.48 15.21
N PHE A 28 0.94 -5.29 16.26
CA PHE A 28 1.39 -6.69 16.27
C PHE A 28 0.63 -7.54 15.22
N PHE A 29 -0.59 -7.15 14.86
CA PHE A 29 -1.38 -7.82 13.83
C PHE A 29 -0.77 -7.65 12.43
N ILE A 30 -0.17 -6.50 12.13
CA ILE A 30 0.36 -6.17 10.79
C ILE A 30 1.73 -6.82 10.54
N ALA A 31 2.39 -7.31 11.61
CA ALA A 31 3.56 -8.16 11.48
C ALA A 31 3.24 -9.57 10.92
N GLN A 32 1.98 -10.03 11.01
CA GLN A 32 1.60 -11.31 10.43
C GLN A 32 1.49 -11.21 8.90
N GLU A 33 2.18 -12.13 8.20
CA GLU A 33 2.18 -12.24 6.74
C GLU A 33 0.77 -12.28 6.14
N SER A 34 -0.18 -12.91 6.84
CA SER A 34 -1.59 -12.99 6.44
C SER A 34 -2.28 -11.63 6.36
N VAL A 35 -2.03 -10.76 7.34
CA VAL A 35 -2.60 -9.40 7.38
C VAL A 35 -1.93 -8.52 6.32
N ARG A 36 -0.62 -8.67 6.14
CA ARG A 36 0.11 -7.99 5.05
C ARG A 36 -0.46 -8.36 3.68
N GLN A 37 -0.77 -9.64 3.47
CA GLN A 37 -1.39 -10.11 2.24
C GLN A 37 -2.81 -9.56 2.07
N GLU A 38 -3.61 -9.51 3.14
CA GLU A 38 -4.96 -8.91 3.10
C GLU A 38 -4.93 -7.42 2.76
N VAL A 39 -4.00 -6.66 3.36
CA VAL A 39 -3.80 -5.25 3.02
C VAL A 39 -3.40 -5.10 1.56
N ARG A 40 -2.48 -5.94 1.05
CA ARG A 40 -2.12 -5.92 -0.39
C ARG A 40 -3.32 -6.20 -1.27
N ASP A 41 -4.00 -7.32 -1.05
CA ASP A 41 -5.15 -7.78 -1.84
C ASP A 41 -6.29 -6.77 -1.85
N SER A 42 -6.54 -6.12 -0.72
CA SER A 42 -7.57 -5.08 -0.58
C SER A 42 -7.27 -3.80 -1.38
N HIS A 43 -6.02 -3.57 -1.79
CA HIS A 43 -5.61 -2.41 -2.59
C HIS A 43 -5.31 -2.79 -4.05
N LEU A 44 -5.52 -4.05 -4.44
CA LEU A 44 -5.46 -4.48 -5.84
C LEU A 44 -6.74 -4.11 -6.58
N GLY A 45 -6.62 -3.83 -7.87
CA GLY A 45 -7.75 -3.49 -8.73
C GLY A 45 -7.58 -2.17 -9.47
N VAL A 46 -8.69 -1.63 -9.96
CA VAL A 46 -8.66 -0.41 -10.78
C VAL A 46 -8.77 0.82 -9.89
N TRP A 47 -7.72 1.63 -9.94
CA TRP A 47 -7.65 2.94 -9.29
C TRP A 47 -7.82 4.05 -10.32
N GLU A 48 -8.50 5.11 -9.92
CA GLU A 48 -8.62 6.34 -10.71
C GLU A 48 -7.73 7.40 -10.08
N ALA A 49 -6.66 7.77 -10.78
CA ALA A 49 -5.69 8.77 -10.34
C ALA A 49 -5.24 9.60 -11.53
N ASP A 50 -4.81 10.84 -11.35
CA ASP A 50 -4.44 11.70 -12.48
C ASP A 50 -3.15 11.21 -13.17
N ASP A 51 -2.13 10.87 -12.37
CA ASP A 51 -0.82 10.38 -12.79
C ASP A 51 -0.27 9.34 -11.79
N ASP A 52 0.91 8.77 -12.07
CA ASP A 52 1.54 7.74 -11.23
C ASP A 52 1.82 8.21 -9.79
N ASN A 53 2.17 9.50 -9.59
CA ASN A 53 2.36 10.06 -8.25
C ASN A 53 1.04 10.19 -7.49
N ASP A 54 -0.03 10.57 -8.19
CA ASP A 54 -1.37 10.71 -7.62
C ASP A 54 -1.90 9.34 -7.18
N LEU A 55 -1.62 8.29 -7.96
CA LEU A 55 -1.93 6.90 -7.62
C LEU A 55 -1.21 6.46 -6.33
N LEU A 56 0.07 6.78 -6.20
CA LEU A 56 0.85 6.44 -5.02
C LEU A 56 0.31 7.15 -3.77
N ASP A 57 0.00 8.44 -3.88
CA ASP A 57 -0.54 9.23 -2.77
C ASP A 57 -1.90 8.70 -2.31
N GLU A 58 -2.82 8.42 -3.24
CA GLU A 58 -4.14 7.86 -2.94
C GLU A 58 -4.05 6.49 -2.26
N ILE A 59 -3.19 5.59 -2.75
CA ILE A 59 -3.02 4.27 -2.15
C ILE A 59 -2.32 4.37 -0.79
N THR A 60 -1.33 5.24 -0.62
CA THR A 60 -0.68 5.48 0.68
C THR A 60 -1.67 6.10 1.68
N ALA A 61 -2.52 7.04 1.25
CA ALA A 61 -3.56 7.62 2.09
C ALA A 61 -4.66 6.61 2.48
N SER A 62 -5.04 5.73 1.54
CA SER A 62 -6.04 4.67 1.77
C SER A 62 -5.50 3.55 2.67
N SER A 63 -4.27 3.10 2.41
CA SER A 63 -3.65 1.98 3.15
C SER A 63 -3.06 2.41 4.49
N GLY A 64 -2.61 3.66 4.60
CA GLY A 64 -1.81 4.16 5.72
C GLY A 64 -0.36 3.68 5.71
N TRP A 65 0.11 3.05 4.62
CA TRP A 65 1.46 2.50 4.49
C TRP A 65 2.21 3.13 3.32
N ASP A 66 3.50 3.37 3.53
CA ASP A 66 4.41 3.78 2.45
C ASP A 66 4.58 2.64 1.44
N ILE A 67 4.48 2.98 0.15
CA ILE A 67 4.55 2.00 -0.94
C ILE A 67 6.01 1.82 -1.33
N LYS A 68 6.51 0.61 -1.13
CA LYS A 68 7.86 0.23 -1.54
C LYS A 68 7.94 -0.02 -3.04
N ASN A 69 6.98 -0.75 -3.58
CA ASN A 69 6.92 -1.07 -5.00
C ASN A 69 5.45 -1.26 -5.41
N ILE A 70 5.10 -0.85 -6.62
CA ILE A 70 3.74 -1.04 -7.14
C ILE A 70 3.83 -1.48 -8.59
N TYR A 71 3.00 -2.44 -8.96
CA TYR A 71 2.88 -2.95 -10.31
C TYR A 71 1.48 -2.67 -10.82
N TYR A 72 1.39 -1.83 -11.86
CA TYR A 72 0.11 -1.44 -12.43
C TYR A 72 0.19 -1.36 -13.96
N GLU A 73 -0.97 -1.49 -14.59
CA GLU A 73 -1.15 -1.29 -16.02
C GLU A 73 -2.03 -0.07 -16.28
N ILE A 74 -1.53 0.87 -17.08
CA ILE A 74 -2.29 2.06 -17.45
C ILE A 74 -3.36 1.66 -18.45
N GLN A 75 -4.61 1.79 -18.06
CA GLN A 75 -5.77 1.56 -18.92
C GLN A 75 -6.10 2.86 -19.64
N LEU A 76 -5.37 3.17 -20.71
CA LEU A 76 -5.68 4.27 -21.62
C LEU A 76 -6.92 3.88 -22.45
N LYS A 77 -7.99 4.67 -22.32
CA LYS A 77 -9.24 4.48 -23.05
C LYS A 77 -9.21 5.16 -24.41
#